data_AF-A0A8T6WA12-F1
#
_entry.id   AF-A0A8T6WA12-F1
#
_cell.length_a   1.000
_cell.length_b   1.000
_cell.length_c   1.000
_cell.angle_alpha   90.00
_cell.angle_beta   90.00
_cell.angle_gamma   90.00
#
_symmetry.space_group_name_H-M   'P 1'
#
loop_
_entity.id
_entity.type
_entity.pdbx_description
1 polymer ?
#
loop_
_entity_poly.entity_id
_entity_poly.type
_entity_poly.pdbx_seq_one_letter_code
_entity_poly.pdbx_strand_id
1 'polypeptide(L)'
;KLSTVTIPLAVQEALANFVAALIEDYGCNETNSLISDRTFFVKALKIMRAHALLHDREECTIEDLNALKFMTAFRIPEEVFQQLDQILEDLTSKKKKTGTDRAS
;
A
#
# COMPACT_ATOMS: atom_id res chain seq x y z
N LYS A 1 -3.88 -20.50 -8.54
CA LYS A 1 -4.45 -19.36 -9.30
C LYS A 1 -3.89 -18.03 -8.81
N LEU A 2 -4.09 -17.59 -7.56
CA LEU A 2 -3.50 -16.31 -7.11
C LEU A 2 -1.97 -16.22 -7.24
N SER A 3 -1.25 -17.32 -7.00
CA SER A 3 0.21 -17.36 -7.11
C SER A 3 0.77 -17.13 -8.52
N THR A 4 -0.06 -17.17 -9.57
CA THR A 4 0.35 -16.87 -10.95
C THR A 4 0.31 -15.39 -11.26
N VAL A 5 -0.33 -14.58 -10.41
CA VAL A 5 -0.36 -13.12 -10.55
C VAL A 5 0.92 -12.54 -9.94
N THR A 6 1.69 -11.84 -10.78
CA THR A 6 2.95 -11.22 -10.42
C THR A 6 2.71 -9.97 -9.59
N ILE A 7 3.53 -9.73 -8.56
CA ILE A 7 3.55 -8.47 -7.83
C ILE A 7 4.89 -7.79 -8.17
N PRO A 8 4.89 -6.73 -8.99
CA PRO A 8 6.11 -6.06 -9.40
C PRO A 8 6.84 -5.44 -8.20
N LEU A 9 8.17 -5.29 -8.32
CA LEU A 9 8.99 -4.67 -7.27
C LEU A 9 8.44 -3.30 -6.86
N ALA A 10 8.06 -2.47 -7.83
CA ALA A 10 7.48 -1.15 -7.55
C ALA A 10 6.21 -1.20 -6.68
N VAL A 11 5.41 -2.25 -6.80
CA VAL A 11 4.20 -2.44 -5.99
C VAL A 11 4.55 -2.94 -4.59
N GLN A 12 5.58 -3.79 -4.47
CA GLN A 12 6.10 -4.24 -3.17
C GLN A 12 6.74 -3.09 -2.39
N GLU A 13 7.53 -2.26 -3.07
CA GLU A 13 8.14 -1.04 -2.49
C GLU A 13 7.07 -0.05 -2.05
N ALA A 14 6.02 0.16 -2.86
CA ALA A 14 4.92 1.04 -2.48
C ALA A 14 4.14 0.52 -1.26
N LEU A 15 3.93 -0.80 -1.13
CA LEU A 15 3.37 -1.41 0.08
C LEU A 15 4.28 -1.22 1.29
N ALA A 16 5.59 -1.40 1.15
CA ALA A 16 6.55 -1.19 2.23
C ALA A 16 6.55 0.28 2.68
N ASN A 17 6.57 1.22 1.73
CA ASN A 17 6.51 2.65 2.00
C ASN A 17 5.19 3.07 2.66
N PHE A 18 4.08 2.42 2.31
CA PHE A 18 2.80 2.63 2.99
C PHE A 18 2.88 2.24 4.47
N VAL A 19 3.42 1.06 4.77
CA VAL A 19 3.58 0.60 6.17
C VAL A 19 4.56 1.48 6.93
N ALA A 20 5.66 1.88 6.29
CA ALA A 20 6.63 2.80 6.88
C ALA A 20 5.99 4.16 7.22
N ALA A 21 5.23 4.76 6.30
CA ALA A 21 4.53 6.03 6.54
C ALA A 21 3.58 5.93 7.74
N LEU A 22 2.79 4.86 7.86
CA LEU A 22 1.91 4.68 9.01
C LEU A 22 2.68 4.70 10.35
N ILE A 23 3.86 4.09 10.40
CA ILE A 23 4.67 3.98 11.61
C ILE A 23 5.44 5.28 11.89
N GLU A 24 6.14 5.80 10.89
CA GLU A 24 7.10 6.90 11.01
C GLU A 24 6.40 8.26 11.01
N ASP A 25 5.45 8.47 10.10
CA ASP A 25 4.81 9.78 9.90
C ASP A 25 3.53 9.91 10.71
N TYR A 26 2.79 8.81 10.90
CA TYR A 26 1.48 8.80 11.57
C TYR A 26 1.51 8.15 12.97
N GLY A 27 2.68 7.72 13.45
CA GLY A 27 2.86 7.24 14.81
C GLY A 27 2.07 5.97 15.15
N CYS A 28 1.69 5.17 14.15
CA CYS A 28 1.05 3.88 14.37
C CYS A 28 2.02 2.90 15.02
N ASN A 29 1.64 2.35 16.16
CA ASN A 29 2.47 1.46 16.96
C ASN A 29 1.60 0.42 17.70
N GLU A 30 2.23 -0.43 18.50
CA GLU A 30 1.60 -1.55 19.20
C GLU A 30 0.50 -1.14 20.19
N THR A 31 0.51 0.12 20.67
CA THR A 31 -0.44 0.62 21.66
C THR A 31 -1.70 1.20 21.06
N ASN A 32 -1.66 1.64 19.79
CA ASN A 32 -2.76 2.33 19.12
C ASN A 32 -3.19 1.69 17.80
N SER A 33 -2.47 0.66 17.34
CA SER A 33 -2.65 0.06 16.03
C SER A 33 -2.41 -1.45 16.03
N LEU A 34 -3.06 -2.14 15.09
CA LEU A 34 -2.91 -3.57 14.80
C LEU A 34 -2.23 -3.77 13.44
N ILE A 35 -0.99 -3.32 13.34
CA ILE A 35 -0.12 -3.49 12.17
C ILE A 35 0.80 -4.68 12.41
N SER A 36 0.85 -5.62 11.46
CA SER A 36 1.74 -6.78 11.53
C SER A 36 2.14 -7.30 10.16
N ASP A 37 3.29 -7.96 10.09
CA ASP A 37 3.80 -8.59 8.87
C ASP A 37 2.79 -9.56 8.26
N ARG A 38 2.09 -10.33 9.11
CA ARG A 38 1.03 -11.24 8.66
C ARG A 38 -0.09 -10.50 7.94
N THR A 39 -0.42 -9.29 8.36
CA THR A 39 -1.49 -8.49 7.75
C THR A 39 -1.00 -7.86 6.45
N PHE A 40 0.11 -7.14 6.49
CA PHE A 40 0.55 -6.34 5.34
C PHE A 40 1.44 -7.12 4.37
N PHE A 41 2.40 -7.91 4.82
CA PHE A 41 3.33 -8.63 3.95
C PHE A 41 2.91 -10.07 3.60
N VAL A 42 1.75 -10.52 4.09
CA VAL A 42 1.18 -11.84 3.71
C VAL A 42 -0.26 -11.71 3.20
N LYS A 43 -1.19 -11.17 4.00
CA LYS A 43 -2.60 -11.09 3.59
C LYS A 43 -2.84 -10.03 2.52
N ALA A 44 -2.21 -8.85 2.61
CA ALA A 44 -2.43 -7.80 1.60
C ALA A 44 -2.00 -8.25 0.21
N LEU A 45 -0.85 -8.94 0.10
CA LEU A 45 -0.39 -9.51 -1.17
C LEU A 45 -1.42 -10.46 -1.81
N LYS A 46 -2.19 -11.21 -1.02
CA LYS A 46 -3.25 -12.08 -1.54
C LYS A 46 -4.45 -11.28 -2.05
N ILE A 47 -4.81 -10.22 -1.34
CA ILE A 47 -5.92 -9.33 -1.72
C ILE A 47 -5.59 -8.57 -3.00
N MET A 48 -4.37 -8.02 -3.11
CA MET A 48 -3.90 -7.34 -4.32
C MET A 48 -3.92 -8.26 -5.54
N ARG A 49 -3.41 -9.50 -5.40
CA ARG A 49 -3.49 -10.51 -6.46
C ARG A 49 -4.92 -10.87 -6.83
N ALA A 50 -5.82 -10.94 -5.85
CA ALA A 50 -7.23 -11.22 -6.11
C ALA A 50 -7.89 -10.08 -6.88
N HIS A 51 -7.59 -8.83 -6.52
CA HIS A 51 -8.08 -7.64 -7.23
C HIS A 51 -7.59 -7.62 -8.68
N ALA A 52 -6.30 -7.88 -8.92
CA ALA A 52 -5.74 -8.00 -10.26
C ALA A 52 -6.41 -9.12 -11.07
N LEU A 53 -6.55 -10.32 -10.48
CA LEU A 53 -7.17 -11.46 -11.14
C LEU A 53 -8.64 -11.21 -11.51
N LEU A 54 -9.40 -10.53 -10.66
CA LEU A 54 -10.80 -10.17 -10.91
C LEU A 54 -10.96 -9.15 -12.05
N HIS A 55 -9.88 -8.47 -12.43
CA HIS A 55 -9.82 -7.54 -13.57
C HIS A 55 -9.10 -8.17 -14.77
N ASP A 56 -9.00 -9.50 -14.82
CA ASP A 56 -8.33 -10.26 -15.88
C ASP A 56 -6.86 -9.83 -16.10
N ARG A 57 -6.20 -9.33 -15.05
CA ARG A 57 -4.77 -8.97 -15.08
C ARG A 57 -3.90 -10.09 -14.53
N GLU A 58 -2.75 -10.28 -15.16
CA GLU A 58 -1.70 -11.20 -14.71
C GLU A 58 -0.66 -10.54 -13.79
N GLU A 59 -0.75 -9.22 -13.62
CA GLU A 59 0.18 -8.41 -12.84
C GLU A 59 -0.57 -7.39 -11.97
N CYS A 60 -0.11 -7.24 -10.73
CA CYS A 60 -0.59 -6.19 -9.84
C CYS A 60 -0.07 -4.82 -10.28
N THR A 61 -0.89 -3.80 -10.13
CA THR A 61 -0.56 -2.40 -10.35
C THR A 61 -0.60 -1.63 -9.03
N ILE A 62 -0.22 -0.36 -9.06
CA ILE A 62 -0.20 0.50 -7.87
C ILE A 62 -1.63 0.70 -7.32
N GLU A 63 -2.63 0.72 -8.19
CA GLU A 63 -4.05 0.86 -7.85
C GLU A 63 -4.56 -0.29 -6.97
N ASP A 64 -3.90 -1.45 -6.98
CA ASP A 64 -4.25 -2.58 -6.11
C ASP A 64 -4.00 -2.26 -4.61
N LEU A 65 -3.16 -1.26 -4.30
CA LEU A 65 -2.95 -0.77 -2.93
C LEU A 65 -4.20 -0.10 -2.35
N ASN A 66 -5.18 0.31 -3.17
CA ASN A 66 -6.44 0.85 -2.67
C ASN A 66 -7.19 -0.16 -1.79
N ALA A 67 -6.93 -1.45 -1.95
CA ALA A 67 -7.48 -2.47 -1.07
C ALA A 67 -7.02 -2.33 0.39
N LEU A 68 -5.88 -1.66 0.64
CA LEU A 68 -5.35 -1.44 1.99
C LEU A 68 -6.29 -0.60 2.85
N LYS A 69 -7.06 0.33 2.26
CA LYS A 69 -8.10 1.11 2.97
C LYS A 69 -9.08 0.21 3.71
N PHE A 70 -9.52 -0.87 3.07
CA PHE A 70 -10.45 -1.81 3.70
C PHE A 70 -9.76 -2.70 4.74
N MET A 71 -8.46 -2.96 4.56
CA MET A 71 -7.69 -3.76 5.51
C MET A 71 -7.36 -3.02 6.80
N THR A 72 -7.20 -1.70 6.74
CA THR A 72 -6.80 -0.84 7.86
C THR A 72 -7.97 -0.34 8.70
N ALA A 73 -9.21 -0.51 8.24
CA ALA A 73 -10.41 -0.18 9.01
C ALA A 73 -10.37 -0.86 10.39
N PHE A 74 -10.57 -0.07 11.45
CA PHE A 74 -10.48 -0.48 12.86
C PHE A 74 -9.12 -1.06 13.31
N ARG A 75 -8.06 -0.94 12.50
CA ARG A 75 -6.70 -1.38 12.85
C ARG A 75 -5.75 -0.22 13.13
N ILE A 76 -6.12 0.99 12.79
CA ILE A 76 -5.31 2.19 13.01
C ILE A 76 -6.20 3.26 13.63
N PRO A 77 -5.64 4.31 14.26
CA PRO A 77 -6.40 5.40 14.81
C PRO A 77 -7.32 6.04 13.76
N GLU A 78 -8.50 6.50 14.19
CA GLU A 78 -9.53 7.02 13.29
C GLU A 78 -9.03 8.23 12.50
N GLU A 79 -8.26 9.11 13.14
CA GLU A 79 -7.65 10.28 12.55
C GLU A 79 -6.66 9.93 11.44
N VAL A 80 -5.95 8.80 11.54
CA VAL A 80 -5.06 8.29 10.49
C VAL A 80 -5.91 7.64 9.39
N PHE A 81 -6.96 6.91 9.77
CA PHE A 81 -7.87 6.29 8.81
C PHE A 81 -8.55 7.32 7.90
N GLN A 82 -8.92 8.49 8.41
CA GLN A 82 -9.50 9.58 7.63
C GLN A 82 -8.51 10.17 6.61
N GLN A 83 -7.21 9.97 6.79
CA GLN A 83 -6.14 10.47 5.91
C GLN A 83 -5.65 9.41 4.90
N LEU A 84 -6.15 8.18 4.96
CA LEU A 84 -5.69 7.05 4.14
C LEU A 84 -5.69 7.32 2.64
N ASP A 85 -6.72 7.98 2.14
CA ASP A 85 -6.83 8.27 0.71
C ASP A 85 -5.68 9.19 0.25
N GLN A 86 -5.33 10.19 1.05
CA GLN A 86 -4.19 11.08 0.79
C GLN A 86 -2.86 10.35 0.92
N ILE A 87 -2.69 9.51 1.96
CA ILE A 87 -1.47 8.70 2.15
C ILE A 87 -1.22 7.81 0.93
N LEU A 88 -2.27 7.15 0.43
CA LEU A 88 -2.20 6.31 -0.75
C LEU A 88 -1.88 7.16 -2.00
N GLU A 89 -2.53 8.30 -2.19
CA GLU A 89 -2.29 9.20 -3.31
C GLU A 89 -0.85 9.75 -3.33
N ASP A 90 -0.28 10.08 -2.19
CA ASP A 90 1.10 10.57 -2.09
C ASP A 90 2.11 9.49 -2.48
N LEU A 91 1.82 8.24 -2.14
CA LEU A 91 2.64 7.08 -2.52
C LEU A 91 2.55 6.77 -4.01
N THR A 92 1.40 6.97 -4.64
CA THR A 92 1.23 6.80 -6.09
C THR A 92 1.84 7.98 -6.86
N SER A 93 1.82 9.19 -6.29
CA SER A 93 2.23 10.44 -6.93
C SER A 93 3.71 10.79 -6.79
N LYS A 94 4.41 10.32 -5.75
CA LYS A 94 5.86 10.57 -5.56
C LYS A 94 6.74 10.07 -6.72
N LYS A 95 6.22 9.22 -7.62
CA LYS A 95 6.88 8.85 -8.89
C LYS A 95 6.99 9.98 -9.92
N LYS A 96 6.24 11.09 -9.80
CA LYS A 96 6.23 12.17 -10.80
C LYS A 96 7.33 13.22 -10.64
N LYS A 97 8.05 13.27 -9.50
CA LYS A 97 8.96 14.40 -9.18
C LYS A 97 10.47 14.09 -9.22
N THR A 98 10.91 12.89 -9.61
CA THR A 98 12.34 12.54 -9.67
C THR A 98 12.90 12.42 -11.09
N GLY A 99 12.33 13.15 -12.07
CA GLY A 99 12.74 13.09 -13.48
C GLY A 99 12.95 14.44 -14.19
N THR A 100 13.02 15.57 -13.48
CA THR A 100 13.26 16.88 -14.11
C THR A 100 13.93 17.83 -13.14
N ASP A 101 15.18 17.58 -12.76
CA ASP A 101 16.05 18.58 -12.11
C ASP A 101 17.52 18.12 -12.15
N ARG A 102 18.06 17.85 -13.35
CA ARG A 102 19.50 17.92 -13.67
C ARG A 102 19.71 18.19 -15.16
N ALA A 103 19.37 19.40 -15.58
CA ALA A 103 19.90 20.01 -16.79
C ALA A 103 19.85 21.53 -16.62
N SER A 104 20.84 22.09 -15.93
CA SER A 104 21.26 23.49 -15.99
C SER A 104 22.73 23.54 -15.63
#